data_AF-A0A7V9BP67-F1
#
_entry.id   AF-A0A7V9BP67-F1
#
_cell.length_a   1.000
_cell.length_b   1.000
_cell.length_c   1.000
_cell.angle_alpha   90.00
_cell.angle_beta   90.00
_cell.angle_gamma   90.00
#
_symmetry.space_group_name_H-M   'P 1'
#
loop_
_entity.id
_entity.type
_entity.pdbx_description
1 polymer ?
#
loop_
_entity_poly.entity_id
_entity_poly.type
_entity_poly.pdbx_seq_one_letter_code
_entity_poly.pdbx_strand_id
1 'polypeptide(L)'
;MLVGNPGALLRETRVAAGLSQQELARRAGTSRPTLSAYEHGRKSPSAETFARLLAAAGFTLDVVPQVRWSEYRLGRGRSGWVASGLWRLPASQALAKVVLPLHVNWSTPGRVFDLRDRRQRARLYEVVLREGGPAELSRYVDGVLLVDAWPDLVLPRALREVWQVVIDTCGAGLDRRGAPGPALASVG
;
A
#
# COMPACT_ATOMS: atom_id res chain seq x y z
N MET A 1 6.24 0.66 0.32
CA MET A 1 6.29 -0.72 0.85
C MET A 1 7.76 -1.06 1.04
N LEU A 2 8.21 -1.30 2.27
CA LEU A 2 9.61 -1.63 2.55
C LEU A 2 9.91 -3.00 1.90
N VAL A 3 10.77 -3.01 0.89
CA VAL A 3 11.45 -4.25 0.49
C VAL A 3 12.54 -4.50 1.54
N GLY A 4 12.11 -4.91 2.73
CA GLY A 4 13.00 -5.25 3.82
C GLY A 4 13.68 -6.58 3.55
N ASN A 5 14.98 -6.69 3.86
CA ASN A 5 15.65 -7.98 3.92
C ASN A 5 14.87 -8.92 4.88
N PRO A 6 14.62 -10.20 4.54
CA PRO A 6 13.93 -11.15 5.42
C PRO A 6 14.44 -11.17 6.86
N GLY A 7 15.75 -11.02 7.08
CA GLY A 7 16.33 -10.95 8.41
C GLY A 7 15.89 -9.72 9.22
N ALA A 8 15.80 -8.56 8.56
CA ALA A 8 15.31 -7.33 9.18
C ALA A 8 13.82 -7.45 9.55
N LEU A 9 13.02 -8.03 8.64
CA LEU A 9 11.60 -8.30 8.90
C LEU A 9 11.40 -9.26 10.08
N LEU A 10 12.20 -10.33 10.19
CA LEU A 10 12.15 -11.22 11.36
C LEU A 10 12.43 -10.45 12.66
N ARG A 11 13.47 -9.61 12.66
CA ARG A 11 13.84 -8.80 13.83
C ARG A 11 12.72 -7.83 14.21
N GLU A 12 12.17 -7.11 13.24
CA GLU A 12 11.08 -6.15 13.45
C GLU A 12 9.85 -6.84 14.04
N THR A 13 9.45 -7.96 13.44
CA THR A 13 8.31 -8.77 13.88
C THR A 13 8.51 -9.27 15.31
N ARG A 14 9.72 -9.77 15.62
CA ARG A 14 10.06 -10.23 16.97
C ARG A 14 9.98 -9.11 18.01
N VAL A 15 10.52 -7.93 17.68
CA VAL A 15 10.50 -6.76 18.58
C VAL A 15 9.07 -6.27 18.78
N ALA A 16 8.25 -6.21 17.73
CA ALA A 16 6.84 -5.85 17.82
C ALA A 16 6.04 -6.82 18.71
N ALA A 17 6.40 -8.11 18.71
CA ALA A 17 5.81 -9.13 19.59
C ALA A 17 6.36 -9.09 21.03
N GLY A 18 7.33 -8.22 21.34
CA GLY A 18 7.97 -8.15 22.67
C GLY A 18 8.84 -9.38 23.02
N LEU A 19 9.29 -10.15 22.03
CA LEU A 19 10.01 -11.40 22.25
C LEU A 19 11.54 -11.21 22.21
N SER A 20 12.26 -11.97 23.05
CA SER A 20 13.71 -12.12 22.90
C SER A 20 14.05 -13.09 21.76
N GLN A 21 15.28 -13.06 21.25
CA GLN A 21 15.72 -14.04 20.24
C GLN A 21 15.60 -15.49 20.77
N GLN A 22 15.90 -15.70 22.06
CA GLN A 22 15.80 -17.03 22.66
C GLN A 22 14.35 -17.50 22.73
N GLU A 23 13.43 -16.60 23.08
CA GLU A 23 12.01 -16.92 23.19
C GLU A 23 11.41 -17.25 21.82
N LEU A 24 11.67 -16.44 20.79
CA LEU A 24 11.17 -16.73 19.45
C LEU A 24 11.77 -18.02 18.89
N ALA A 25 13.07 -18.26 19.10
CA ALA A 25 13.71 -19.49 18.65
C ALA A 25 13.07 -20.73 19.28
N ARG A 26 12.82 -20.69 20.60
CA ARG A 26 12.11 -21.75 21.33
C ARG A 26 10.71 -21.99 20.77
N ARG A 27 9.91 -20.94 20.58
CA ARG A 27 8.54 -21.04 20.05
C ARG A 27 8.50 -21.59 18.63
N ALA A 28 9.48 -21.24 17.80
CA ALA A 28 9.54 -21.65 16.40
C ALA A 28 10.26 -23.00 16.18
N GLY A 29 10.74 -23.67 17.23
CA GLY A 29 11.49 -24.92 17.11
C GLY A 29 12.82 -24.75 16.37
N THR A 30 13.55 -23.67 16.66
CA THR A 30 14.92 -23.43 16.17
C THR A 30 15.85 -23.01 17.32
N SER A 31 17.13 -22.77 17.03
CA SER A 31 18.11 -22.34 18.03
C SER A 31 18.33 -20.82 18.00
N ARG A 32 18.67 -20.23 19.16
CA ARG A 32 19.01 -18.79 19.26
C ARG A 32 20.17 -18.40 18.30
N PRO A 33 21.28 -19.16 18.17
CA PRO A 33 22.32 -18.84 17.19
C PRO A 33 21.82 -18.86 15.74
N THR A 34 20.95 -19.81 15.39
CA THR A 34 20.33 -19.88 14.05
C THR A 34 19.45 -18.67 13.78
N LEU A 35 18.58 -18.30 14.74
CA LEU A 35 17.76 -17.09 14.61
C LEU A 35 18.62 -15.83 14.49
N SER A 36 19.67 -15.70 15.30
CA SER A 36 20.59 -14.58 15.22
C SER A 36 21.28 -14.50 13.85
N ALA A 37 21.69 -15.64 13.27
CA ALA A 37 22.26 -15.68 11.93
C ALA A 37 21.26 -15.22 10.86
N TYR A 38 19.97 -15.55 11.00
CA TYR A 38 18.92 -15.05 10.12
C TYR A 38 18.71 -13.54 10.27
N GLU A 39 18.56 -13.02 11.50
CA GLU A 39 18.31 -11.59 11.75
C GLU A 39 19.44 -10.68 11.24
N HIS A 40 20.68 -11.18 11.23
CA HIS A 40 21.84 -10.45 10.71
C HIS A 40 22.13 -10.73 9.23
N GLY A 41 21.29 -11.51 8.54
CA GLY A 41 21.47 -11.84 7.12
C GLY A 41 22.67 -12.76 6.82
N ARG A 42 23.28 -13.39 7.84
CA ARG A 42 24.37 -14.36 7.65
C ARG A 42 23.88 -15.69 7.10
N LYS A 43 22.60 -16.00 7.33
CA LYS A 43 21.88 -17.11 6.71
C LYS A 43 20.54 -16.59 6.21
N SER A 44 20.04 -17.19 5.15
CA SER A 44 18.68 -16.94 4.65
C SER A 44 17.77 -18.09 5.09
N PRO A 45 16.66 -17.83 5.80
CA PRO A 45 15.68 -18.87 6.09
C PRO A 45 14.96 -19.30 4.81
N SER A 46 14.54 -20.57 4.73
CA SER A 46 13.58 -20.99 3.70
C SER A 46 12.25 -20.26 3.89
N ALA A 47 11.41 -20.18 2.85
CA ALA A 47 10.08 -19.59 2.95
C ALA A 47 9.25 -20.25 4.07
N GLU A 48 9.32 -21.57 4.20
CA GLU A 48 8.68 -22.34 5.27
C GLU A 48 9.22 -21.96 6.66
N THR A 49 10.55 -21.86 6.82
CA THR A 49 11.16 -21.48 8.10
C THR A 49 10.78 -20.04 8.48
N PHE A 50 10.77 -19.14 7.51
CA PHE A 50 10.38 -17.75 7.70
C PHE A 50 8.90 -17.66 8.11
N ALA A 51 8.00 -18.34 7.40
CA ALA A 51 6.58 -18.39 7.74
C ALA A 51 6.33 -18.94 9.15
N ARG A 52 7.04 -20.02 9.53
CA ARG A 52 6.97 -20.60 10.88
C ARG A 52 7.45 -19.62 11.96
N LEU A 53 8.52 -18.88 11.71
CA LEU A 53 9.03 -17.86 12.63
C LEU A 53 8.03 -16.70 12.81
N LEU A 54 7.42 -16.23 11.71
CA LEU A 54 6.38 -15.21 11.76
C LEU A 54 5.17 -15.71 12.56
N ALA A 55 4.70 -16.93 12.30
CA ALA A 55 3.58 -17.53 13.02
C ALA A 55 3.85 -17.65 14.53
N ALA A 56 5.06 -18.07 14.91
CA ALA A 56 5.48 -18.14 16.32
C ALA A 56 5.54 -16.77 17.03
N ALA A 57 5.70 -15.68 16.26
CA ALA A 57 5.63 -14.31 16.75
C ALA A 57 4.20 -13.72 16.72
N GLY A 58 3.20 -14.48 16.23
CA GLY A 58 1.81 -14.02 16.12
C GLY A 58 1.47 -13.30 14.81
N PHE A 59 2.27 -13.49 13.76
CA PHE A 59 2.10 -12.84 12.46
C PHE A 59 1.81 -13.85 11.36
N THR A 60 1.06 -13.41 10.35
CA THR A 60 0.78 -14.19 9.14
C THR A 60 1.59 -13.66 7.97
N LEU A 61 2.09 -14.57 7.14
CA LEU A 61 2.71 -14.21 5.85
C LEU A 61 1.62 -14.23 4.78
N ASP A 62 1.45 -13.11 4.08
CA ASP A 62 0.48 -12.97 3.00
C ASP A 62 1.18 -12.52 1.72
N VAL A 63 0.62 -12.91 0.57
CA VAL A 63 1.12 -12.54 -0.76
C VAL A 63 0.16 -11.52 -1.35
N VAL A 64 0.60 -10.25 -1.37
CA VAL A 64 -0.16 -9.16 -1.96
C VAL A 64 0.38 -8.79 -3.35
N PRO A 65 -0.48 -8.52 -4.35
CA PRO A 65 -0.05 -7.97 -5.63
C PRO A 65 0.69 -6.65 -5.43
N GLN A 66 1.81 -6.49 -6.14
CA GLN A 66 2.52 -5.20 -6.15
C GLN A 66 1.75 -4.20 -7.02
N VAL A 67 1.45 -3.04 -6.44
CA VAL A 67 0.87 -1.92 -7.20
C VAL A 67 1.96 -1.28 -8.06
N ARG A 68 1.74 -1.32 -9.37
CA ARG A 68 2.55 -0.60 -10.35
C ARG A 68 1.87 0.72 -10.68
N TRP A 69 2.68 1.74 -10.97
CA TRP A 69 2.20 3.08 -11.27
C TRP A 69 2.46 3.41 -12.73
N SER A 70 1.49 4.02 -13.37
CA SER A 70 1.61 4.53 -14.73
C SER A 70 1.25 6.00 -14.75
N GLU A 71 2.11 6.80 -15.39
CA GLU A 71 1.86 8.21 -15.65
C GLU A 71 0.99 8.35 -16.90
N TYR A 72 0.07 9.32 -16.90
CA TYR A 72 -0.72 9.66 -18.08
C TYR A 72 -0.88 11.17 -18.20
N ARG A 73 -0.98 11.68 -19.43
CA ARG A 73 -1.10 13.12 -19.67
C ARG A 73 -2.56 13.57 -19.53
N LEU A 74 -2.78 14.55 -18.66
CA LEU A 74 -4.07 15.22 -18.40
C LEU A 74 -4.33 16.41 -19.33
N GLY A 75 -3.48 16.63 -20.33
CA GLY A 75 -3.51 17.82 -21.19
C GLY A 75 -2.94 19.07 -20.50
N ARG A 76 -2.68 20.14 -21.27
CA ARG A 76 -2.09 21.41 -20.79
C ARG A 76 -0.78 21.24 -19.98
N GLY A 77 0.04 20.25 -20.33
CA GLY A 77 1.31 19.97 -19.65
C GLY A 77 1.18 19.32 -18.27
N ARG A 78 -0.02 18.92 -17.84
CA ARG A 78 -0.23 18.21 -16.57
C ARG A 78 -0.17 16.70 -16.80
N SER A 79 0.47 16.00 -15.88
CA SER A 79 0.42 14.55 -15.78
C SER A 79 -0.34 14.12 -14.54
N GLY A 80 -0.98 12.96 -14.61
CA GLY A 80 -1.58 12.26 -13.49
C GLY A 80 -1.02 10.85 -13.37
N TRP A 81 -1.40 10.17 -12.30
CA TRP A 81 -0.96 8.80 -12.01
C TRP A 81 -2.15 7.88 -11.85
N VAL A 82 -2.02 6.65 -12.35
CA VAL A 82 -2.96 5.56 -12.12
C VAL A 82 -2.23 4.33 -11.62
N ALA A 83 -2.87 3.61 -10.71
CA ALA A 83 -2.39 2.35 -10.18
C ALA A 83 -2.83 1.17 -11.03
N SER A 84 -2.03 0.11 -11.10
CA SER A 84 -2.41 -1.15 -11.76
C SER A 84 -3.48 -1.95 -11.01
N GLY A 85 -3.82 -1.55 -9.79
CA GLY A 85 -4.77 -2.21 -8.91
C GLY A 85 -4.92 -1.44 -7.60
N LEU A 86 -5.94 -1.77 -6.83
CA LEU A 86 -6.20 -1.14 -5.53
C LEU A 86 -5.38 -1.79 -4.41
N TRP A 87 -5.02 -0.99 -3.41
CA TRP A 87 -4.26 -1.42 -2.23
C TRP A 87 -4.99 -1.06 -0.94
N ARG A 88 -4.56 -1.67 0.17
CA ARG A 88 -5.08 -1.38 1.51
C ARG A 88 -4.08 -0.60 2.33
N LEU A 89 -4.57 0.37 3.09
CA LEU A 89 -3.81 1.02 4.14
C LEU A 89 -4.14 0.37 5.49
N PRO A 90 -3.21 0.40 6.47
CA PRO A 90 -3.56 0.10 7.86
C PRO A 90 -4.72 0.98 8.31
N ALA A 91 -5.68 0.43 9.05
CA ALA A 91 -6.87 1.16 9.49
C ALA A 91 -6.53 2.46 10.24
N SER A 92 -5.44 2.45 11.01
CA SER A 92 -4.93 3.63 11.71
C SER A 92 -4.52 4.77 10.77
N GLN A 93 -4.06 4.46 9.56
CA GLN A 93 -3.72 5.45 8.54
C GLN A 93 -4.94 5.82 7.69
N ALA A 94 -5.73 4.83 7.28
CA ALA A 94 -6.92 5.02 6.46
C ALA A 94 -7.98 5.93 7.12
N LEU A 95 -7.99 5.97 8.45
CA LEU A 95 -8.95 6.71 9.29
C LEU A 95 -8.27 7.79 10.15
N ALA A 96 -7.05 8.19 9.80
CA ALA A 96 -6.29 9.20 10.54
C ALA A 96 -6.85 10.62 10.34
N LYS A 97 -6.49 11.53 11.25
CA LYS A 97 -6.49 12.97 10.96
C LYS A 97 -5.16 13.32 10.31
N VAL A 98 -5.20 13.93 9.13
CA VAL A 98 -3.99 14.18 8.32
C VAL A 98 -3.93 15.60 7.82
N VAL A 99 -2.71 16.10 7.62
CA VAL A 99 -2.43 17.34 6.91
C VAL A 99 -1.68 16.97 5.63
N LEU A 100 -2.19 17.43 4.49
CA LEU A 100 -1.52 17.19 3.20
C LEU A 100 -0.24 18.04 3.08
N PRO A 101 0.82 17.51 2.45
CA PRO A 101 2.01 18.29 2.14
C PRO A 101 1.70 19.53 1.29
N LEU A 102 2.52 20.57 1.43
CA LEU A 102 2.33 21.84 0.72
C LEU A 102 2.31 21.68 -0.81
N HIS A 103 3.13 20.78 -1.37
CA HIS A 103 3.17 20.55 -2.82
C HIS A 103 1.90 19.90 -3.37
N VAL A 104 1.12 19.22 -2.52
CA VAL A 104 -0.15 18.61 -2.91
C VAL A 104 -1.33 19.54 -2.61
N ASN A 105 -1.28 20.27 -1.49
CA ASN A 105 -2.32 21.20 -1.09
C ASN A 105 -1.76 22.61 -0.88
N TRP A 106 -1.37 23.24 -1.99
CA TRP A 106 -0.81 24.59 -2.00
C TRP A 106 -1.88 25.68 -1.76
N SER A 107 -3.15 25.40 -2.09
CA SER A 107 -4.23 26.38 -1.98
C SER A 107 -4.78 26.55 -0.57
N THR A 108 -4.73 25.50 0.26
CA THR A 108 -5.20 25.56 1.66
C THR A 108 -4.21 24.85 2.60
N PRO A 109 -2.97 25.33 2.71
CA PRO A 109 -1.93 24.66 3.48
C PRO A 109 -2.30 24.57 4.96
N GLY A 110 -1.85 23.49 5.63
CA GLY A 110 -2.12 23.27 7.06
C GLY A 110 -3.53 22.79 7.39
N ARG A 111 -4.44 22.69 6.41
CA ARG A 111 -5.78 22.13 6.64
C ARG A 111 -5.68 20.69 7.13
N VAL A 112 -6.33 20.41 8.26
CA VAL A 112 -6.53 19.07 8.80
C VAL A 112 -7.75 18.44 8.14
N PHE A 113 -7.60 17.22 7.63
CA PHE A 113 -8.68 16.38 7.14
C PHE A 113 -8.89 15.23 8.12
N ASP A 114 -10.11 15.05 8.61
CA ASP A 114 -10.48 13.83 9.35
C ASP A 114 -10.95 12.76 8.36
N LEU A 115 -10.15 11.72 8.15
CA LEU A 115 -10.48 10.67 7.19
C LEU A 115 -11.62 9.75 7.64
N ARG A 116 -12.07 9.84 8.91
CA ARG A 116 -13.29 9.15 9.36
C ARG A 116 -14.54 9.78 8.75
N ASP A 117 -14.53 11.09 8.56
CA ASP A 117 -15.59 11.81 7.89
C ASP A 117 -15.53 11.54 6.38
N ARG A 118 -16.58 10.92 5.84
CA ARG A 118 -16.66 10.53 4.43
C ARG A 118 -16.49 11.71 3.48
N ARG A 119 -17.07 12.87 3.79
CA ARG A 119 -17.00 14.06 2.92
C ARG A 119 -15.60 14.64 2.93
N GLN A 120 -14.96 14.71 4.10
CA GLN A 120 -13.58 15.16 4.21
C GLN A 120 -12.62 14.19 3.53
N ARG A 121 -12.82 12.87 3.67
CA ARG A 121 -12.06 11.84 2.98
C ARG A 121 -12.20 11.93 1.46
N ALA A 122 -13.43 12.05 0.95
CA ALA A 122 -13.70 12.25 -0.48
C ALA A 122 -12.96 13.48 -1.01
N ARG A 123 -13.04 14.60 -0.29
CA ARG A 123 -12.33 15.83 -0.69
C ARG A 123 -10.81 15.65 -0.69
N LEU A 124 -10.26 14.95 0.30
CA LEU A 124 -8.83 14.65 0.34
C LEU A 124 -8.44 13.75 -0.84
N TYR A 125 -9.24 12.73 -1.17
CA TYR A 125 -8.98 11.83 -2.30
C TYR A 125 -8.99 12.57 -3.63
N GLU A 126 -9.93 13.50 -3.84
CA GLU A 126 -9.92 14.37 -5.03
C GLU A 126 -8.60 15.13 -5.17
N VAL A 127 -8.10 15.72 -4.08
CA VAL A 127 -6.85 16.48 -4.10
C VAL A 127 -5.67 15.57 -4.41
N VAL A 128 -5.56 14.43 -3.71
CA VAL A 128 -4.42 13.50 -3.88
C VAL A 128 -4.44 12.84 -5.26
N LEU A 129 -5.59 12.47 -5.81
CA LEU A 129 -5.70 11.89 -7.15
C LEU A 129 -5.34 12.88 -8.26
N ARG A 130 -5.56 14.17 -8.04
CA ARG A 130 -5.30 15.22 -9.03
C ARG A 130 -3.87 15.77 -8.98
N GLU A 131 -3.34 15.92 -7.77
CA GLU A 131 -2.11 16.70 -7.52
C GLU A 131 -0.99 15.84 -6.90
N GLY A 132 -1.31 14.63 -6.43
CA GLY A 132 -0.35 13.73 -5.79
C GLY A 132 0.38 12.79 -6.75
N GLY A 133 1.58 12.38 -6.36
CA GLY A 133 2.32 11.30 -7.03
C GLY A 133 2.07 9.94 -6.39
N PRO A 134 2.77 8.88 -6.86
CA PRO A 134 2.67 7.54 -6.30
C PRO A 134 2.90 7.46 -4.78
N ALA A 135 3.78 8.31 -4.25
CA ALA A 135 4.10 8.35 -2.82
C ALA A 135 2.90 8.85 -2.00
N GLU A 136 2.24 9.91 -2.43
CA GLU A 136 1.06 10.45 -1.75
C GLU A 136 -0.16 9.56 -1.91
N LEU A 137 -0.36 9.01 -3.11
CA LEU A 137 -1.44 8.04 -3.36
C LEU A 137 -1.29 6.84 -2.43
N SER A 138 -0.11 6.23 -2.38
CA SER A 138 0.19 5.09 -1.50
C SER A 138 0.10 5.41 -0.01
N ARG A 139 0.14 6.69 0.37
CA ARG A 139 0.14 7.11 1.78
C ARG A 139 -1.26 7.49 2.28
N TYR A 140 -2.09 8.05 1.41
CA TYR A 140 -3.34 8.70 1.82
C TYR A 140 -4.60 8.01 1.31
N VAL A 141 -4.52 7.24 0.22
CA VAL A 141 -5.70 6.62 -0.40
C VAL A 141 -5.75 5.13 -0.04
N ASP A 142 -6.88 4.68 0.53
CA ASP A 142 -7.21 3.27 0.69
C ASP A 142 -8.17 2.85 -0.41
N GLY A 143 -7.89 1.72 -1.05
CA GLY A 143 -8.64 1.25 -2.22
C GLY A 143 -10.11 0.96 -1.94
N VAL A 144 -10.44 0.35 -0.79
CA VAL A 144 -11.84 0.04 -0.48
C VAL A 144 -12.59 1.33 -0.14
N LEU A 145 -11.97 2.23 0.61
CA LEU A 145 -12.57 3.53 0.90
C LEU A 145 -12.66 4.43 -0.34
N LEU A 146 -11.77 4.23 -1.33
CA LEU A 146 -11.83 4.93 -2.60
C LEU A 146 -13.02 4.45 -3.42
N VAL A 147 -13.22 3.14 -3.54
CA VAL A 147 -14.40 2.55 -4.22
C VAL A 147 -15.68 3.04 -3.57
N ASP A 148 -15.73 2.98 -2.24
CA ASP A 148 -16.84 3.48 -1.43
C ASP A 148 -17.17 4.95 -1.74
N ALA A 149 -16.16 5.82 -1.75
CA ALA A 149 -16.32 7.26 -2.03
C ALA A 149 -16.43 7.60 -3.52
N TRP A 150 -16.11 6.67 -4.42
CA TRP A 150 -15.95 6.92 -5.86
C TRP A 150 -17.16 7.61 -6.51
N PRO A 151 -18.42 7.20 -6.25
CA PRO A 151 -19.59 7.85 -6.86
C PRO A 151 -19.67 9.36 -6.59
N ASP A 152 -19.13 9.81 -5.45
CA ASP A 152 -19.23 11.19 -4.98
C ASP A 152 -18.02 12.06 -5.41
N LEU A 153 -16.94 11.48 -5.95
CA LEU A 153 -15.73 12.23 -6.28
C LEU A 153 -15.89 13.08 -7.55
N VAL A 154 -15.53 14.36 -7.46
CA VAL A 154 -15.49 15.29 -8.59
C VAL A 154 -14.07 15.36 -9.16
N LEU A 155 -13.83 14.62 -10.24
CA LEU A 155 -12.54 14.50 -10.91
C LEU A 155 -12.60 15.00 -12.36
N PRO A 156 -11.49 15.52 -12.92
CA PRO A 156 -11.38 15.74 -14.36
C PRO A 156 -11.72 14.46 -15.14
N ARG A 157 -12.48 14.59 -16.23
CA ARG A 157 -13.01 13.46 -17.01
C ARG A 157 -11.95 12.42 -17.37
N ALA A 158 -10.80 12.86 -17.87
CA ALA A 158 -9.70 11.96 -18.23
C ALA A 158 -9.14 11.16 -17.03
N LEU A 159 -9.01 11.79 -15.86
CA LEU A 159 -8.61 11.10 -14.62
C LEU A 159 -9.67 10.09 -14.18
N ARG A 160 -10.96 10.48 -14.26
CA ARG A 160 -12.09 9.62 -13.92
C ARG A 160 -12.12 8.38 -14.80
N GLU A 161 -12.01 8.54 -16.12
CA GLU A 161 -12.05 7.44 -17.09
C GLU A 161 -10.92 6.42 -16.85
N VAL A 162 -9.69 6.91 -16.65
CA VAL A 162 -8.52 6.04 -16.44
C VAL A 162 -8.60 5.26 -15.12
N TRP A 163 -9.06 5.89 -14.05
CA TRP A 163 -9.25 5.20 -12.76
C TRP A 163 -10.49 4.31 -12.72
N GLN A 164 -11.53 4.60 -13.52
CA GLN A 164 -12.76 3.79 -13.55
C GLN A 164 -12.45 2.32 -13.86
N VAL A 165 -11.50 2.05 -14.76
CA VAL A 165 -11.04 0.68 -15.06
C VAL A 165 -10.48 -0.04 -13.82
N VAL A 166 -9.74 0.68 -12.97
CA VAL A 166 -9.17 0.15 -11.73
C VAL A 166 -10.26 -0.10 -10.69
N ILE A 167 -11.24 0.81 -10.61
CA ILE A 167 -12.39 0.69 -9.70
C ILE A 167 -13.26 -0.51 -10.09
N ASP A 168 -13.57 -0.68 -11.37
CA ASP A 168 -14.42 -1.77 -11.87
C ASP A 168 -13.74 -3.15 -11.69
N THR A 169 -12.42 -3.21 -11.88
CA THR A 169 -11.66 -4.46 -11.73
C THR A 169 -11.47 -4.91 -10.28
N CYS A 170 -11.70 -4.04 -9.29
CA CYS A 170 -11.67 -4.42 -7.87
C CYS A 170 -12.72 -5.49 -7.51
N GLY A 171 -13.82 -5.58 -8.27
CA GLY A 171 -14.86 -6.61 -8.08
C GLY A 171 -14.49 -7.99 -8.63
N ALA A 172 -13.46 -8.09 -9.46
CA ALA A 172 -13.02 -9.33 -10.09
C ALA A 172 -11.85 -9.95 -9.29
N GLY A 173 -12.13 -10.38 -8.06
CA GLY A 173 -11.13 -11.04 -7.21
C GLY A 173 -10.55 -12.27 -7.90
N LEU A 174 -9.21 -12.33 -8.03
CA LEU A 174 -8.34 -13.50 -8.27
C LEU A 174 -8.83 -14.66 -9.17
N ASP A 175 -9.81 -14.48 -10.05
CA ASP A 175 -10.22 -15.50 -11.04
C ASP A 175 -9.66 -15.21 -12.43
N ARG A 176 -8.36 -14.86 -12.50
CA ARG A 176 -7.67 -14.70 -13.79
C ARG A 176 -6.52 -15.66 -13.93
N ARG A 177 -6.84 -16.84 -14.47
CA ARG A 177 -5.96 -17.43 -15.49
C ARG A 177 -5.88 -16.42 -16.65
N GLY A 178 -4.76 -15.72 -16.75
CA GLY A 178 -4.27 -15.15 -18.01
C GLY A 178 -5.15 -14.11 -18.73
N ALA A 179 -5.52 -13.00 -18.08
CA ALA A 179 -5.89 -11.80 -18.84
C ALA A 179 -4.71 -10.79 -18.83
N PRO A 180 -4.28 -10.27 -19.98
CA PRO A 180 -3.26 -9.24 -20.04
C PRO A 180 -3.75 -8.00 -19.27
N GLY A 181 -2.85 -7.40 -18.49
CA GLY A 181 -3.10 -6.07 -17.90
C GLY A 181 -3.44 -5.07 -19.02
N PRO A 182 -4.17 -3.98 -18.71
CA PRO A 182 -4.52 -3.00 -19.72
C PRO A 182 -3.24 -2.54 -20.43
N ALA A 183 -3.17 -2.83 -21.72
CA ALA A 183 -2.13 -2.31 -22.59
C ALA A 183 -2.34 -0.80 -22.69
N LEU A 184 -1.73 -0.07 -21.76
CA LEU A 184 -1.57 1.36 -21.89
C LEU A 184 -0.59 1.55 -23.04
N ALA A 185 -1.12 2.01 -24.17
CA ALA A 185 -0.32 2.36 -25.33
C ALA A 185 0.79 3.30 -24.89
N SER A 186 2.03 2.83 -24.98
CA SER A 186 3.21 3.66 -25.01
C SER A 186 3.08 4.56 -26.23
N VAL A 187 2.64 5.80 -26.01
CA VAL A 187 2.70 6.83 -27.04
C VAL A 187 4.12 7.39 -26.98
N GLY A 188 4.86 7.18 -28.07
CA GLY A 188 6.22 7.66 -28.27
C GLY A 188 6.34 9.17 -28.43
#